data_AF-A0A5J6PZK8-F1
#
_entry.id   AF-A0A5J6PZK8-F1
#
_cell.length_a   1.000
_cell.length_b   1.000
_cell.length_c   1.000
_cell.angle_alpha   90.00
_cell.angle_beta   90.00
_cell.angle_gamma   90.00
#
_symmetry.space_group_name_H-M   'P 1'
#
loop_
_entity.id
_entity.type
_entity.pdbx_description
1 polymer ?
#
loop_
_entity_poly.entity_id
_entity_poly.type
_entity_poly.pdbx_seq_one_letter_code
_entity_poly.pdbx_strand_id
1 'polypeptide(L)' 'MTLIPDHAPVSVSVENQFPEDLFQAMRIFIQNHPEWDQYRLMQAALAGFLFQQGCGDRAVARHYLDGLFRIPVQSRPERG' A
#
# COMPACT_ATOMS: atom_id res chain seq x y z
N MET A 1 22.13 30.55 -3.73
CA MET A 1 20.72 30.17 -3.96
C MET A 1 20.74 28.89 -4.78
N THR A 2 20.65 27.75 -4.10
CA THR A 2 20.67 26.42 -4.75
C THR A 2 19.22 26.03 -5.01
N LEU A 3 18.80 26.10 -6.27
CA LEU A 3 17.52 25.56 -6.71
C LEU A 3 17.55 24.06 -6.50
N ILE A 4 16.93 23.59 -5.41
CA ILE A 4 16.56 22.18 -5.29
C ILE A 4 15.49 21.98 -6.36
N PRO A 5 15.69 21.12 -7.39
CA PRO A 5 14.65 20.87 -8.36
C PRO A 5 13.45 20.26 -7.62
N ASP A 6 12.35 21.01 -7.61
CA ASP A 6 11.02 20.61 -7.10
C ASP A 6 10.40 19.57 -8.05
N HIS A 7 11.10 18.46 -8.25
CA HIS A 7 10.61 17.31 -8.99
C HIS A 7 11.40 16.11 -8.48
N ALA A 8 11.06 15.66 -7.26
CA ALA A 8 11.31 14.27 -6.92
C ALA A 8 10.69 13.44 -8.06
N PRO A 9 11.46 12.58 -8.75
CA PRO A 9 10.93 11.82 -9.87
C PRO A 9 9.71 11.05 -9.38
N VAL A 10 8.62 11.07 -10.15
CA VAL A 10 7.48 10.18 -9.94
C VAL A 10 8.04 8.76 -9.98
N SER A 11 8.30 8.22 -8.79
CA SER A 11 9.04 6.98 -8.62
C SER A 11 8.01 5.87 -8.70
N VAL A 12 8.04 5.09 -9.77
CA VAL A 12 7.24 3.87 -9.85
C VAL A 12 7.78 2.93 -8.78
N SER A 13 7.03 2.77 -7.68
CA SER A 13 7.45 1.89 -6.58
C SER A 13 7.45 0.42 -7.00
N VAL A 14 6.49 0.00 -7.82
CA VAL A 14 6.36 -1.36 -8.32
C VAL A 14 5.66 -1.32 -9.68
N GLU A 15 6.28 -1.89 -10.70
CA GLU A 15 5.65 -2.24 -11.97
C GLU A 15 5.56 -3.77 -12.04
N ASN A 16 4.38 -4.31 -12.33
CA ASN A 16 4.19 -5.74 -12.42
C ASN A 16 3.06 -6.09 -13.40
N GLN A 17 3.20 -7.19 -14.12
CA GLN A 17 2.14 -7.76 -14.94
C GLN A 17 1.33 -8.75 -14.10
N PHE A 18 0.02 -8.51 -13.99
CA PHE A 18 -0.91 -9.38 -13.29
C PHE A 18 -1.81 -10.12 -14.29
N PRO A 19 -2.27 -11.35 -13.99
CA PRO A 19 -3.36 -11.98 -14.72
C PRO A 19 -4.60 -11.07 -14.72
N GLU A 20 -5.30 -10.97 -15.84
CA GLU A 20 -6.47 -10.09 -16.01
C GLU A 20 -7.53 -10.34 -14.94
N ASP A 21 -7.87 -11.60 -14.66
CA ASP A 21 -8.86 -11.96 -13.63
C ASP A 21 -8.49 -11.43 -12.24
N LEU A 22 -7.20 -11.50 -11.88
CA LEU A 22 -6.70 -10.98 -10.60
C LEU A 22 -6.77 -9.44 -10.58
N PHE A 23 -6.33 -8.80 -11.66
CA PHE A 23 -6.38 -7.34 -11.75
C PHE A 23 -7.82 -6.81 -11.67
N GLN A 24 -8.76 -7.46 -12.36
CA GLN A 24 -10.17 -7.13 -12.31
C GLN A 24 -10.76 -7.34 -10.91
N ALA A 25 -10.43 -8.45 -10.25
CA ALA A 25 -10.85 -8.71 -8.87
C ALA A 25 -10.33 -7.64 -7.90
N MET A 26 -9.05 -7.24 -8.02
CA MET A 26 -8.46 -6.15 -7.22
C MET A 26 -9.18 -4.82 -7.46
N ARG A 27 -9.49 -4.50 -8.72
CA ARG A 27 -10.20 -3.28 -9.10
C ARG A 27 -11.62 -3.25 -8.53
N ILE A 28 -12.34 -4.37 -8.57
CA ILE A 28 -13.70 -4.48 -7.99
C ILE A 28 -13.64 -4.33 -6.47
N PHE A 29 -12.65 -4.96 -5.81
CA PHE A 29 -12.46 -4.83 -4.37
C PHE A 29 -12.26 -3.37 -3.96
N ILE A 30 -11.32 -2.67 -4.60
CA ILE A 30 -11.04 -1.25 -4.31
C ILE A 30 -12.28 -0.36 -4.54
N GLN A 31 -13.04 -0.61 -5.60
CA GLN A 31 -14.27 0.14 -5.89
C GLN A 31 -15.32 0.02 -4.77
N ASN A 32 -15.39 -1.14 -4.10
CA ASN A 32 -16.32 -1.38 -3.01
C ASN A 32 -15.79 -0.92 -1.64
N HIS A 33 -14.51 -0.59 -1.54
CA HIS A 33 -13.80 -0.28 -0.31
C HIS A 33 -12.97 1.01 -0.48
N PRO A 34 -13.59 2.20 -0.37
CA PRO A 34 -12.94 3.48 -0.68
C PRO A 34 -11.79 3.83 0.27
N GLU A 35 -11.66 3.16 1.41
CA GLU A 35 -10.50 3.27 2.31
C GLU A 35 -9.25 2.50 1.84
N TRP A 36 -9.37 1.75 0.75
CA TRP A 36 -8.31 0.96 0.14
C TRP A 36 -7.84 1.55 -1.18
N ASP A 37 -6.53 1.67 -1.32
CA ASP A 37 -5.86 1.96 -2.58
C ASP A 37 -5.05 0.74 -3.02
N GLN A 38 -4.65 0.72 -4.30
CA GLN A 38 -3.84 -0.36 -4.89
C GLN A 38 -2.60 -0.69 -4.05
N TYR A 39 -1.94 0.34 -3.49
CA TYR A 39 -0.76 0.16 -2.65
C TYR A 39 -1.08 -0.55 -1.32
N ARG A 40 -2.17 -0.13 -0.64
CA ARG A 40 -2.60 -0.76 0.62
C ARG A 40 -3.01 -2.21 0.40
N LEU A 41 -3.75 -2.47 -0.68
CA LEU A 41 -4.15 -3.82 -1.06
C LEU A 41 -2.93 -4.71 -1.33
N MET A 42 -1.96 -4.22 -2.10
CA MET A 42 -0.72 -4.95 -2.39
C MET A 42 0.12 -5.22 -1.14
N GLN A 43 0.29 -4.23 -0.26
CA GLN A 43 1.02 -4.39 0.99
C GLN A 43 0.36 -5.43 1.90
N ALA A 44 -0.97 -5.37 2.06
CA ALA A 44 -1.71 -6.34 2.86
C ALA A 44 -1.64 -7.75 2.26
N ALA A 45 -1.79 -7.89 0.94
CA ALA A 45 -1.69 -9.16 0.25
C ALA A 45 -0.28 -9.79 0.37
N LEU A 46 0.78 -8.98 0.18
CA LEU A 46 2.16 -9.44 0.30
C LEU A 46 2.48 -9.86 1.74
N ALA A 47 2.09 -9.06 2.72
CA ALA A 47 2.31 -9.37 4.13
C ALA A 47 1.53 -10.62 4.57
N GLY A 48 0.28 -10.78 4.09
CA GLY A 48 -0.54 -11.97 4.32
C GLY A 48 0.06 -13.22 3.68
N PHE A 49 0.56 -13.11 2.44
CA PHE A 49 1.26 -14.20 1.77
C PHE A 49 2.50 -14.64 2.53
N LEU A 50 3.37 -13.69 2.91
CA LEU A 50 4.58 -13.96 3.68
C LEU A 50 4.25 -14.59 5.04
N PHE A 51 3.23 -14.10 5.73
CA PHE A 51 2.77 -14.66 7.00
C PHE A 51 2.28 -16.11 6.84
N GLN A 52 1.46 -16.38 5.82
CA GLN A 52 0.96 -17.74 5.52
C GLN A 52 2.08 -18.72 5.14
N GLN A 53 3.16 -18.24 4.53
CA GLN A 53 4.36 -19.03 4.22
C GLN A 53 5.28 -19.26 5.44
N GLY A 54 4.85 -18.88 6.65
CA GLY A 54 5.61 -19.12 7.89
C GLY A 54 6.73 -18.12 8.14
N CYS A 55 6.68 -16.94 7.50
CA CYS A 55 7.62 -15.85 7.80
C CYS A 55 7.34 -15.35 9.23
N GLY A 56 8.12 -15.82 10.20
CA GLY A 56 7.98 -15.49 11.63
C GLY A 56 8.48 -14.09 12.01
N ASP A 57 8.81 -13.26 11.02
CA ASP A 57 9.28 -11.91 11.27
C ASP A 57 8.13 -11.01 11.76
N ARG A 58 8.29 -10.46 12.96
CA ARG A 58 7.27 -9.61 13.59
C ARG A 58 6.99 -8.34 12.80
N ALA A 59 7.93 -7.84 11.98
CA ALA A 59 7.71 -6.69 11.12
C ALA A 59 6.72 -7.00 9.99
N VAL A 60 6.76 -8.22 9.43
CA VAL A 60 5.80 -8.67 8.40
C VAL A 60 4.39 -8.76 8.98
N ALA A 61 4.25 -9.40 10.15
CA ALA A 61 2.96 -9.47 10.84
C ALA A 61 2.44 -8.07 11.24
N ARG A 62 3.34 -7.16 11.62
CA ARG A 62 2.97 -5.77 11.93
C ARG A 62 2.49 -5.02 10.70
N HIS A 63 3.16 -5.16 9.54
CA HIS A 63 2.71 -4.54 8.29
C HIS A 63 1.38 -5.11 7.79
N TYR A 64 1.14 -6.40 7.94
CA TYR A 64 -0.15 -7.02 7.66
C TYR A 64 -1.29 -6.40 8.49
N LEU A 65 -1.10 -6.33 9.81
CA LEU A 65 -2.09 -5.75 10.73
C LEU A 65 -2.26 -4.23 10.51
N ASP A 66 -1.18 -3.51 10.24
CA ASP A 66 -1.21 -2.07 9.97
C ASP A 66 -1.97 -1.78 8.65
N GLY A 67 -1.80 -2.61 7.63
CA GLY A 67 -2.57 -2.53 6.38
C GLY A 67 -4.07 -2.83 6.55
N LEU A 68 -4.44 -3.73 7.47
CA LEU A 68 -5.82 -4.11 7.74
C LEU A 68 -6.57 -3.15 8.69
N PHE A 69 -5.86 -2.54 9.65
CA PHE A 69 -6.48 -1.84 10.77
C PHE A 69 -6.10 -0.36 10.89
N ARG A 70 -5.26 0.21 10.02
CA ARG A 70 -4.91 1.64 10.16
C ARG A 70 -6.08 2.56 9.82
N ILE A 71 -6.51 3.26 10.87
CA ILE A 71 -7.18 4.55 10.81
C ILE A 71 -6.31 5.47 9.93
N PRO A 72 -6.85 6.10 8.87
CA PRO A 72 -6.09 7.09 8.12
C PRO A 72 -5.61 8.15 9.12
N VAL A 73 -4.29 8.33 9.25
CA VAL A 73 -3.78 9.51 9.94
C VAL A 73 -4.18 10.66 9.04
N GLN A 74 -5.29 11.31 9.40
CA GLN A 74 -5.71 12.54 8.77
C GLN A 74 -4.54 13.50 8.99
N SER A 75 -3.86 13.85 7.90
CA SER A 75 -2.77 14.82 7.91
C SER A 75 -3.25 16.05 8.66
N ARG A 76 -2.76 16.21 9.88
CA ARG A 76 -3.07 17.36 10.74
C ARG A 76 -2.59 18.58 9.96
N PRO A 77 -3.45 19.56 9.63
CA PRO A 77 -2.97 20.75 8.97
C PRO A 77 -2.01 21.42 9.95
N GLU A 78 -0.76 21.57 9.53
CA GLU A 78 0.18 22.48 10.14
C GLU A 78 -0.45 23.87 10.24
N ARG A 79 -0.94 24.20 11.45
CA ARG A 79 -1.35 25.54 11.82
C ARG A 79 -0.11 26.44 11.80
N GLY A 80 0.00 27.23 10.73
CA GLY A 80 0.71 28.51 10.72
C GLY A 80 -0.08 29.58 11.47
#